data_AF-A0A967YCZ1-F1
#
_entry.id   AF-A0A967YCZ1-F1
#
_cell.length_a   1.000
_cell.length_b   1.000
_cell.length_c   1.000
_cell.angle_alpha   90.00
_cell.angle_beta   90.00
_cell.angle_gamma   90.00
#
_symmetry.space_group_name_H-M   'P 1'
#
loop_
_entity.id
_entity.type
_entity.pdbx_description
1 polymer ?
#
loop_
_entity_poly.entity_id
_entity_poly.type
_entity_poly.pdbx_seq_one_letter_code
_entity_poly.pdbx_strand_id
1 'polypeptide(L)'
;MPISILTLAIEFPYILIQNIHYFSNTSSEFSNTVGLILLMATLIIYPLSTGAQISLYAMIIQGSKIDLKKCVSRSRKHLLNLIVGSLIYIFFTFMGLLLFIVPGIIIAVRLSFYCFFIVLEDLKPVDALKKSALVTKEYTWHLVNSLIIVGFLLIVSLLLIQLFLNQLGLYNLFLGTLVDSLFSILGWLSLILVFRFYCLYKDKAENMSETPPIA
;
A
#
# COMPACT_ATOMS: atom_id res chain seq x y z
N MET A 1 -21.23 -8.52 -3.43
CA MET A 1 -20.81 -7.75 -2.24
C MET A 1 -20.02 -6.54 -2.72
N PRO A 2 -20.26 -5.33 -2.18
CA PRO A 2 -19.44 -4.17 -2.52
C PRO A 2 -17.99 -4.43 -2.05
N ILE A 3 -17.05 -4.11 -2.93
CA ILE A 3 -15.60 -4.34 -2.76
C ILE A 3 -15.11 -3.74 -1.44
N SER A 4 -15.69 -2.61 -1.05
CA SER A 4 -15.42 -1.89 0.20
C SER A 4 -15.70 -2.71 1.47
N ILE A 5 -16.68 -3.63 1.46
CA ILE A 5 -16.96 -4.49 2.62
C ILE A 5 -15.89 -5.58 2.77
N LEU A 6 -15.37 -6.08 1.65
CA LEU A 6 -14.38 -7.15 1.65
C LEU A 6 -12.98 -6.63 2.02
N THR A 7 -12.63 -5.42 1.56
CA THR A 7 -11.40 -4.72 2.00
C THR A 7 -11.47 -4.39 3.49
N LEU A 8 -12.62 -3.88 3.96
CA LEU A 8 -12.85 -3.59 5.38
C LEU A 8 -12.74 -4.84 6.24
N ALA A 9 -13.23 -6.00 5.79
CA ALA A 9 -13.10 -7.26 6.53
C ALA A 9 -11.64 -7.73 6.68
N ILE A 10 -10.77 -7.45 5.69
CA ILE A 10 -9.34 -7.77 5.76
C ILE A 10 -8.57 -6.77 6.63
N GLU A 11 -8.96 -5.50 6.58
CA GLU A 11 -8.26 -4.41 7.27
C GLU A 11 -8.71 -4.20 8.71
N PHE A 12 -9.93 -4.58 9.07
CA PHE A 12 -10.47 -4.37 10.41
C PHE A 12 -9.54 -4.88 11.53
N PRO A 13 -8.94 -6.10 11.44
CA PRO A 13 -7.96 -6.55 12.43
C PRO A 13 -6.69 -5.68 12.45
N TYR A 14 -6.27 -5.16 11.30
CA TYR A 14 -5.08 -4.32 11.18
C TYR A 14 -5.30 -2.94 11.77
N ILE A 15 -6.43 -2.29 11.44
CA ILE A 15 -6.83 -0.99 11.97
C ILE A 15 -6.95 -1.05 13.49
N LEU A 16 -7.49 -2.15 14.02
CA LEU A 16 -7.61 -2.35 15.47
C LEU A 16 -6.24 -2.41 16.16
N ILE A 17 -5.28 -3.15 15.59
CA ILE A 17 -3.90 -3.23 16.11
C ILE A 17 -3.18 -1.87 16.01
N GLN A 18 -3.37 -1.15 14.90
CA GLN A 18 -2.74 0.16 14.69
C GLN A 18 -3.29 1.23 15.63
N ASN A 19 -4.60 1.23 15.87
CA ASN A 19 -5.23 2.12 16.84
C ASN A 19 -4.76 1.84 18.27
N ILE A 20 -4.54 0.57 18.65
CA ILE A 20 -3.97 0.21 19.95
C ILE A 20 -2.55 0.80 20.12
N HIS A 21 -1.73 0.77 19.06
CA HIS A 21 -0.39 1.38 19.08
C HIS A 21 -0.43 2.91 19.19
N TYR A 22 -1.35 3.56 18.48
CA TYR A 22 -1.52 5.01 18.58
C TYR A 22 -1.98 5.44 19.99
N PHE A 23 -2.90 4.66 20.58
CA PHE A 23 -3.36 4.87 21.95
C PHE A 23 -2.25 4.63 22.99
N SER A 24 -1.42 3.59 22.80
CA SER A 24 -0.28 3.33 23.69
C SER A 24 0.79 4.42 23.63
N ASN A 25 1.08 4.99 22.46
CA ASN A 25 2.10 6.04 22.33
C ASN A 25 1.64 7.40 22.87
N THR A 26 0.33 7.65 22.94
CA THR A 26 -0.24 8.90 23.45
C THR A 26 -0.34 8.90 24.99
N SER A 27 -0.34 7.72 25.62
CA SER A 27 -0.33 7.56 27.07
C SER A 27 1.12 7.34 27.55
N SER A 28 1.72 8.37 28.14
CA SER A 28 3.13 8.40 28.59
C SER A 28 3.55 7.32 29.60
N GLU A 29 2.61 6.50 30.07
CA GLU A 29 2.78 5.44 31.08
C GLU A 29 3.00 4.05 30.48
N PHE A 30 2.75 3.85 29.17
CA PHE A 30 2.85 2.52 28.54
C PHE A 30 4.25 2.24 27.99
N SER A 31 5.06 1.55 28.82
CA SER A 31 6.41 1.01 28.59
C SER A 31 6.88 0.89 27.13
N ASN A 32 8.07 1.45 26.86
CA ASN A 32 8.83 1.36 25.61
C ASN A 32 8.88 -0.07 25.00
N THR A 33 8.78 -1.11 25.83
CA THR A 33 8.76 -2.51 25.40
C THR A 33 7.48 -2.87 24.63
N VAL A 34 6.31 -2.39 25.05
CA VAL A 34 5.04 -2.68 24.37
C VAL A 34 4.97 -1.94 23.03
N GLY A 35 5.46 -0.70 22.98
CA GLY A 35 5.59 0.06 21.74
C GLY A 35 6.50 -0.64 20.72
N LEU A 36 7.65 -1.18 21.15
CA LEU A 36 8.56 -1.97 20.30
C LEU A 36 7.92 -3.27 19.77
N ILE A 37 7.19 -3.99 20.62
CA ILE A 37 6.47 -5.22 20.22
C ILE A 37 5.41 -4.90 19.17
N LEU A 38 4.65 -3.82 19.36
CA LEU A 38 3.64 -3.36 18.40
C LEU A 38 4.28 -2.87 17.09
N LEU A 39 5.43 -2.19 17.14
CA LEU A 39 6.17 -1.79 15.95
C LEU A 39 6.63 -3.02 15.15
N MET A 40 7.20 -4.03 15.80
CA MET A 40 7.58 -5.30 15.17
C MET A 40 6.36 -6.00 14.55
N ALA A 41 5.22 -6.01 15.25
CA ALA A 41 3.98 -6.57 14.73
C ALA A 41 3.51 -5.84 13.45
N THR A 42 3.51 -4.51 13.44
CA THR A 42 3.11 -3.74 12.25
C THR A 42 4.00 -3.99 11.03
N LEU A 43 5.30 -4.22 11.24
CA LEU A 43 6.24 -4.54 10.17
C LEU A 43 5.91 -5.85 9.43
N ILE A 44 5.31 -6.81 10.14
CA ILE A 44 4.91 -8.12 9.59
C ILE A 44 3.47 -8.06 9.04
N ILE A 45 2.57 -7.39 9.76
CA ILE A 45 1.15 -7.37 9.42
C ILE A 45 0.88 -6.51 8.18
N TYR A 46 1.62 -5.41 8.00
CA TYR A 46 1.45 -4.54 6.84
C TYR A 46 1.71 -5.25 5.49
N PRO A 47 2.86 -5.93 5.28
CA PRO A 47 3.08 -6.68 4.04
C PRO A 47 2.11 -7.86 3.86
N LEU A 48 1.67 -8.49 4.96
CA LEU A 48 0.64 -9.54 4.89
C LEU A 48 -0.72 -8.99 4.43
N SER A 49 -1.13 -7.83 4.94
CA SER A 49 -2.38 -7.15 4.57
C SER A 49 -2.35 -6.73 3.10
N THR A 50 -1.28 -6.06 2.67
CA THR A 50 -1.10 -5.65 1.27
C THR A 50 -1.13 -6.84 0.31
N GLY A 51 -0.46 -7.95 0.63
CA GLY A 51 -0.50 -9.17 -0.18
C GLY A 51 -1.90 -9.81 -0.28
N ALA A 52 -2.68 -9.75 0.80
CA ALA A 52 -4.05 -10.27 0.83
C ALA A 52 -5.01 -9.41 -0.01
N GLN A 53 -4.90 -8.09 0.09
CA GLN A 53 -5.68 -7.15 -0.72
C GLN A 53 -5.33 -7.25 -2.20
N ILE A 54 -4.05 -7.34 -2.56
CA ILE A 54 -3.63 -7.51 -3.96
C ILE A 54 -4.24 -8.79 -4.55
N SER A 55 -4.22 -9.89 -3.79
CA SER A 55 -4.84 -11.15 -4.21
C SER A 55 -6.35 -11.01 -4.41
N LEU A 56 -7.03 -10.30 -3.50
CA LEU A 56 -8.45 -10.02 -3.57
C LEU A 56 -8.79 -9.17 -4.80
N TYR A 57 -8.06 -8.08 -5.04
CA TYR A 57 -8.26 -7.21 -6.20
C TYR A 57 -8.04 -7.92 -7.52
N ALA A 58 -7.02 -8.78 -7.59
CA ALA A 58 -6.78 -9.62 -8.76
C ALA A 58 -7.96 -10.57 -9.03
N MET A 59 -8.56 -11.19 -8.00
CA MET A 59 -9.72 -12.05 -8.16
C MET A 59 -10.97 -11.30 -8.64
N ILE A 60 -11.20 -10.08 -8.12
CA ILE A 60 -12.34 -9.24 -8.55
C ILE A 60 -12.23 -8.91 -10.04
N ILE A 61 -11.06 -8.44 -10.48
CA ILE A 61 -10.87 -7.99 -11.87
C ILE A 61 -10.87 -9.18 -12.84
N GLN A 62 -10.36 -10.35 -12.42
CA GLN A 62 -10.45 -11.59 -13.19
C GLN A 62 -11.87 -12.20 -13.19
N GLY A 63 -12.83 -11.62 -12.47
CA GLY A 63 -14.20 -12.14 -12.35
C GLY A 63 -14.28 -13.52 -11.68
N SER A 64 -13.24 -13.92 -10.92
CA SER A 64 -13.18 -15.23 -10.28
C SER A 64 -13.91 -15.24 -8.93
N LYS A 65 -14.32 -16.42 -8.46
CA LYS A 65 -15.04 -16.55 -7.18
C LYS A 65 -14.17 -16.04 -6.04
N ILE A 66 -14.64 -14.98 -5.38
CA ILE A 66 -13.95 -14.33 -4.27
C ILE A 66 -13.86 -15.31 -3.10
N ASP A 67 -12.65 -15.71 -2.74
CA ASP A 67 -12.38 -16.60 -1.61
C ASP A 67 -11.30 -16.00 -0.70
N LEU A 68 -11.76 -15.45 0.43
CA LEU A 68 -10.91 -14.81 1.44
C LEU A 68 -9.85 -15.76 2.00
N LYS A 69 -10.18 -17.06 2.15
CA LYS A 69 -9.22 -18.04 2.68
C LYS A 69 -8.06 -18.25 1.69
N LYS A 70 -8.35 -18.25 0.38
CA LYS A 70 -7.32 -18.32 -0.66
C LYS A 70 -6.46 -17.07 -0.70
N CYS A 71 -7.04 -15.88 -0.52
CA CYS A 71 -6.29 -14.62 -0.47
C CYS A 71 -5.27 -14.62 0.67
N VAL A 72 -5.69 -15.01 1.88
CA VAL A 72 -4.81 -15.08 3.05
C VAL A 72 -3.78 -16.20 2.92
N SER A 73 -4.14 -17.35 2.34
CA SER A 73 -3.21 -18.45 2.07
C SER A 73 -2.11 -18.04 1.07
N ARG A 74 -2.50 -17.38 -0.03
CA ARG A 74 -1.58 -16.87 -1.04
C ARG A 74 -0.66 -15.79 -0.47
N SER A 75 -1.20 -14.86 0.32
CA SER A 75 -0.39 -13.85 1.00
C SER A 75 0.63 -14.48 1.96
N ARG A 76 0.22 -15.49 2.76
CA ARG A 76 1.14 -16.23 3.64
C ARG A 76 2.26 -16.94 2.89
N LYS A 77 1.97 -17.54 1.73
CA LYS A 77 3.00 -18.20 0.89
C LYS A 77 4.09 -17.21 0.45
N HIS A 78 3.70 -15.98 0.10
CA HIS A 78 4.61 -14.94 -0.37
C HIS A 78 5.09 -13.99 0.73
N LEU A 79 4.73 -14.23 1.99
CA LEU A 79 4.98 -13.31 3.10
C LEU A 79 6.47 -13.01 3.27
N LEU A 80 7.33 -14.04 3.21
CA LEU A 80 8.78 -13.84 3.31
C LEU A 80 9.30 -12.98 2.14
N ASN A 81 8.84 -13.23 0.92
CA ASN A 81 9.24 -12.44 -0.24
C ASN A 81 8.72 -10.99 -0.14
N LEU A 82 7.51 -10.79 0.38
CA LEU A 82 6.92 -9.46 0.60
C LEU A 82 7.68 -8.67 1.68
N ILE A 83 8.09 -9.31 2.77
CA ILE A 83 8.91 -8.69 3.83
C ILE A 83 10.29 -8.33 3.30
N VAL A 84 10.96 -9.25 2.61
CA VAL A 84 12.29 -8.96 2.05
C VAL A 84 12.18 -7.85 0.99
N GLY A 85 11.16 -7.92 0.14
CA GLY A 85 10.88 -6.89 -0.86
C GLY A 85 10.58 -5.52 -0.22
N SER A 86 9.80 -5.48 0.86
CA SER A 86 9.50 -4.23 1.57
C SER A 86 10.73 -3.64 2.24
N LEU A 87 11.62 -4.47 2.80
CA LEU A 87 12.85 -4.01 3.41
C LEU A 87 13.79 -3.38 2.37
N ILE A 88 13.94 -4.02 1.21
CA ILE A 88 14.71 -3.50 0.09
C ILE A 88 14.07 -2.21 -0.44
N TYR A 89 12.75 -2.19 -0.60
CA TYR A 89 11.98 -1.03 -1.04
C TYR A 89 12.21 0.18 -0.12
N ILE A 90 12.07 -0.01 1.19
CA ILE A 90 12.27 1.04 2.20
C ILE A 90 13.71 1.53 2.15
N PHE A 91 14.68 0.62 2.06
CA PHE A 91 16.10 0.98 1.99
C PHE A 91 16.41 1.87 0.77
N PHE A 92 15.98 1.48 -0.43
CA PHE A 92 16.21 2.27 -1.64
C PHE A 92 15.42 3.59 -1.65
N THR A 93 14.18 3.56 -1.15
CA THR A 93 13.35 4.77 -1.04
C THR A 93 13.98 5.77 -0.07
N PHE A 94 14.44 5.29 1.09
CA PHE A 94 15.09 6.11 2.09
C PHE A 94 16.40 6.70 1.57
N MET A 95 17.24 5.89 0.92
CA MET A 95 18.47 6.36 0.29
C MET A 95 18.18 7.41 -0.79
N GLY A 96 17.13 7.19 -1.59
CA GLY A 96 16.69 8.14 -2.62
C GLY A 96 16.24 9.47 -2.04
N LEU A 97 15.44 9.44 -0.96
CA LEU A 97 14.98 10.63 -0.25
C LEU A 97 16.12 11.39 0.42
N LEU A 98 17.10 10.66 0.97
CA LEU A 98 18.28 11.25 1.63
C LEU A 98 19.18 11.98 0.64
N LEU A 99 19.29 11.48 -0.59
CA LEU A 99 20.00 12.17 -1.67
C LEU A 99 19.24 13.43 -2.12
N PHE A 100 17.95 13.30 -2.45
CA PHE A 100 17.03 14.41 -2.79
C PHE A 100 15.57 13.93 -2.75
N ILE A 101 14.64 14.81 -2.34
CA ILE A 101 13.20 14.47 -2.24
C ILE A 101 12.62 13.99 -3.58
N VAL A 102 12.92 14.68 -4.68
CA VAL A 102 12.39 14.36 -6.02
C VAL A 102 12.80 12.97 -6.53
N PRO A 103 14.11 12.61 -6.62
CA PRO A 103 14.52 11.27 -7.01
C PRO A 103 14.07 10.20 -6.02
N GLY A 104 13.94 10.52 -4.72
CA GLY A 104 13.34 9.62 -3.74
C GLY A 104 11.90 9.24 -4.07
N ILE A 105 11.04 10.21 -4.40
CA ILE A 105 9.65 9.96 -4.80
C ILE A 105 9.60 9.15 -6.11
N ILE A 106 10.46 9.48 -7.08
CA ILE A 106 10.55 8.73 -8.34
C ILE A 106 10.90 7.26 -8.08
N ILE A 107 11.89 6.99 -7.23
CA ILE A 107 12.29 5.63 -6.85
C ILE A 107 11.15 4.91 -6.11
N ALA A 108 10.50 5.59 -5.17
CA ALA A 108 9.36 5.06 -4.43
C ALA A 108 8.23 4.63 -5.37
N VAL A 109 7.81 5.50 -6.29
CA VAL A 109 6.74 5.18 -7.24
C VAL A 109 7.16 4.08 -8.21
N ARG A 110 8.42 4.03 -8.64
CA ARG A 110 8.90 2.98 -9.55
C ARG A 110 8.99 1.62 -8.89
N LEU A 111 9.32 1.58 -7.60
CA LEU A 111 9.45 0.34 -6.87
C LEU A 111 8.14 -0.09 -6.23
N SER A 112 7.16 0.79 -6.00
CA SER A 112 5.91 0.48 -5.27
C SER A 112 5.09 -0.68 -5.85
N PHE A 113 5.28 -1.01 -7.13
CA PHE A 113 4.57 -2.10 -7.78
C PHE A 113 5.17 -3.49 -7.54
N TYR A 114 6.29 -3.58 -6.81
CA TYR A 114 6.96 -4.86 -6.53
C TYR A 114 6.02 -5.90 -5.88
N CYS A 115 5.12 -5.48 -4.98
CA CYS A 115 4.17 -6.38 -4.33
C CYS A 115 3.27 -7.11 -5.34
N PHE A 116 2.86 -6.44 -6.42
CA PHE A 116 2.03 -7.06 -7.45
C PHE A 116 2.78 -8.18 -8.19
N PHE A 117 4.04 -7.94 -8.54
CA PHE A 117 4.90 -8.92 -9.19
C PHE A 117 5.20 -10.13 -8.29
N ILE A 118 5.39 -9.92 -6.99
CA ILE A 118 5.58 -11.02 -6.03
C ILE A 118 4.32 -11.88 -5.90
N VAL A 119 3.14 -11.26 -5.75
CA VAL A 119 1.89 -11.98 -5.46
C VAL A 119 1.28 -12.63 -6.70
N LEU A 120 1.37 -11.96 -7.85
CA LEU A 120 0.73 -12.39 -9.10
C LEU A 120 1.65 -13.25 -9.96
N GLU A 121 2.95 -12.94 -9.99
CA GLU A 121 3.92 -13.62 -10.86
C GLU A 121 4.90 -14.53 -10.09
N ASP A 122 4.73 -14.68 -8.77
CA ASP A 122 5.59 -15.52 -7.90
C ASP A 122 7.09 -15.18 -8.04
N LEU A 123 7.40 -13.90 -8.33
CA LEU A 123 8.76 -13.43 -8.54
C LEU A 123 9.50 -13.27 -7.21
N LYS A 124 10.82 -13.51 -7.24
CA LYS A 124 11.72 -13.21 -6.12
C LYS A 124 11.74 -11.70 -5.86
N PRO A 125 11.97 -11.26 -4.60
CA PRO A 125 11.87 -9.85 -4.23
C PRO A 125 12.74 -8.94 -5.11
N VAL A 126 14.02 -9.29 -5.32
CA VAL A 126 14.93 -8.48 -6.15
C VAL A 126 14.45 -8.38 -7.60
N ASP A 127 13.99 -9.50 -8.17
CA ASP A 127 13.53 -9.56 -9.57
C ASP A 127 12.20 -8.80 -9.73
N ALA A 128 11.32 -8.88 -8.75
CA ALA A 128 10.07 -8.13 -8.69
C ALA A 128 10.32 -6.62 -8.64
N LEU A 129 11.28 -6.15 -7.82
CA LEU A 129 11.65 -4.73 -7.77
C LEU A 129 12.25 -4.26 -9.10
N LYS A 130 13.14 -5.05 -9.71
CA LYS A 130 13.72 -4.72 -11.03
C LYS A 130 12.64 -4.63 -12.11
N LYS A 131 11.74 -5.62 -12.16
CA LYS A 131 10.65 -5.66 -13.12
C LYS A 131 9.69 -4.49 -12.92
N SER A 132 9.35 -4.17 -11.66
CA SER A 132 8.59 -2.97 -11.29
C SER A 132 9.23 -1.70 -11.83
N ALA A 133 10.53 -1.50 -11.59
CA ALA A 133 11.24 -0.30 -12.03
C ALA A 133 11.33 -0.18 -13.57
N LEU A 134 11.38 -1.31 -14.29
CA LEU A 134 11.42 -1.34 -15.74
C LEU A 134 10.06 -0.97 -16.34
N VAL A 135 8.99 -1.64 -15.92
CA VAL A 135 7.63 -1.42 -16.43
C VAL A 135 7.14 0.00 -16.14
N THR A 136 7.53 0.57 -14.99
CA THR A 136 7.11 1.93 -14.60
C THR A 136 7.96 3.03 -15.21
N LYS A 137 9.13 2.73 -15.80
CA LYS A 137 10.12 3.74 -16.24
C LYS A 137 9.53 4.76 -17.23
N GLU A 138 8.78 4.29 -18.22
CA GLU A 138 8.24 5.15 -19.28
C GLU A 138 7.12 6.07 -18.80
N TYR A 139 6.36 5.63 -17.79
CA TYR A 139 5.16 6.34 -17.32
C TYR A 139 5.34 6.95 -15.92
N THR A 140 6.58 6.95 -15.39
CA THR A 140 6.85 7.37 -14.02
C THR A 140 6.33 8.79 -13.75
N TRP A 141 6.47 9.72 -14.68
CA TRP A 141 5.98 11.09 -14.51
C TRP A 141 4.46 11.19 -14.39
N HIS A 142 3.72 10.43 -15.21
CA HIS A 142 2.25 10.41 -15.13
C HIS A 142 1.78 9.75 -13.83
N LEU A 143 2.45 8.67 -13.42
CA LEU A 143 2.19 7.97 -12.17
C LEU A 143 2.45 8.86 -10.96
N VAL A 144 3.62 9.49 -10.92
CA VAL A 144 4.01 10.41 -9.84
C VAL A 144 2.99 11.55 -9.75
N ASN A 145 2.61 12.18 -10.87
CA ASN A 145 1.64 13.27 -10.84
C ASN A 145 0.26 12.80 -10.33
N SER A 146 -0.27 11.69 -10.86
CA SER A 146 -1.57 11.16 -10.41
C SER A 146 -1.55 10.78 -8.92
N LEU A 147 -0.47 10.15 -8.46
CA LEU A 147 -0.35 9.70 -7.08
C LEU A 147 -0.16 10.87 -6.11
N ILE A 148 0.60 11.89 -6.52
CA ILE A 148 0.75 13.13 -5.75
C ILE A 148 -0.58 13.85 -5.65
N ILE A 149 -1.35 14.00 -6.74
CA ILE A 149 -2.65 14.69 -6.70
C ILE A 149 -3.62 13.98 -5.76
N VAL A 150 -3.77 12.66 -5.91
CA VAL A 150 -4.68 11.88 -5.05
C VAL A 150 -4.21 11.87 -3.60
N GLY A 151 -2.91 11.66 -3.37
CA GLY A 151 -2.33 11.66 -2.03
C GLY A 151 -2.45 13.02 -1.35
N PHE A 152 -2.16 14.10 -2.07
CA PHE A 152 -2.29 15.47 -1.57
C PHE A 152 -3.75 15.79 -1.23
N LEU A 153 -4.71 15.43 -2.09
CA LEU A 153 -6.12 15.66 -1.83
C LEU A 153 -6.60 14.93 -0.57
N LEU A 154 -6.16 13.68 -0.36
CA LEU A 154 -6.50 12.91 0.84
C LEU A 154 -5.89 13.53 2.11
N ILE A 155 -4.60 13.88 2.07
CA ILE A 155 -3.89 14.45 3.23
C ILE A 155 -4.47 15.82 3.60
N VAL A 156 -4.70 16.68 2.62
CA VAL A 156 -5.26 18.02 2.84
C VAL A 156 -6.68 17.92 3.40
N SER A 157 -7.50 17.03 2.86
CA SER A 157 -8.86 16.78 3.35
C SER A 157 -8.85 16.29 4.80
N LEU A 158 -7.97 15.35 5.14
CA LEU A 158 -7.78 14.86 6.51
C LEU A 158 -7.39 15.99 7.47
N LEU A 159 -6.38 16.78 7.10
CA LEU A 159 -5.87 17.87 7.92
C LEU A 159 -6.93 18.95 8.15
N LEU A 160 -7.68 19.32 7.11
CA LEU A 160 -8.79 20.27 7.19
C LEU A 160 -9.87 19.80 8.17
N ILE A 161 -10.26 18.52 8.08
CA ILE A 161 -11.26 17.95 8.99
C ILE A 161 -10.75 17.94 10.43
N GLN A 162 -9.49 17.54 10.65
CA GLN A 162 -8.89 17.55 11.98
C GLN A 162 -8.82 18.97 12.56
N LEU A 163 -8.39 19.96 11.77
CA LEU A 163 -8.34 21.37 12.17
C LEU A 163 -9.75 21.90 12.50
N PHE A 164 -10.73 21.57 11.67
CA PHE A 164 -12.13 21.98 11.88
C PHE A 164 -12.71 21.39 13.18
N LEU A 165 -12.49 20.10 13.43
CA LEU A 165 -12.91 19.44 14.66
C LEU A 165 -12.21 20.02 15.90
N ASN A 166 -10.94 20.40 15.77
CA ASN A 166 -10.18 21.03 16.84
C ASN A 166 -10.71 22.43 17.15
N GLN A 167 -11.02 23.23 16.13
CA GLN A 167 -11.59 24.56 16.30
C GLN A 167 -12.98 24.53 16.97
N LEU A 168 -13.76 23.47 16.75
CA LEU A 168 -15.04 23.25 17.43
C LEU A 168 -14.90 22.75 18.87
N GLY A 169 -13.68 22.47 19.35
CA GLY A 169 -13.44 21.85 20.67
C GLY A 169 -13.95 20.42 20.78
N LEU A 170 -14.30 19.79 19.64
CA LEU A 170 -14.80 18.42 19.56
C LEU A 170 -13.69 17.42 19.23
N TYR A 171 -12.44 17.86 19.08
CA TYR A 171 -11.32 16.97 18.83
C TYR A 171 -10.99 16.15 20.08
N ASN A 172 -11.64 15.00 20.17
CA ASN A 172 -11.33 13.96 21.13
C ASN A 172 -10.52 12.87 20.43
N LEU A 173 -9.66 12.20 21.21
CA LEU A 173 -8.84 11.09 20.71
C LEU A 173 -9.68 10.02 20.00
N PHE A 174 -10.91 9.78 20.47
CA PHE A 174 -11.88 8.88 19.83
C PHE A 174 -12.38 9.37 18.46
N LEU A 175 -12.69 10.66 18.31
CA LEU A 175 -13.15 11.20 17.02
C LEU A 175 -12.00 11.29 16.02
N GLY A 176 -10.79 11.60 16.49
CA GLY A 176 -9.56 11.56 15.69
C GLY A 176 -9.34 10.16 15.09
N THR A 177 -9.32 9.12 15.93
CA THR A 177 -9.11 7.74 15.45
C THR A 177 -10.21 7.24 14.52
N LEU A 178 -11.47 7.66 14.72
CA LEU A 178 -12.56 7.36 13.78
C LEU A 178 -12.33 8.00 12.42
N VAL A 179 -11.98 9.29 12.38
CA VAL A 179 -11.67 10.00 11.14
C VAL A 179 -10.47 9.36 10.43
N ASP A 180 -9.40 9.05 11.17
CA ASP A 180 -8.20 8.41 10.62
C ASP A 180 -8.52 7.01 10.05
N SER A 181 -9.40 6.25 10.72
CA SER A 181 -9.86 4.95 10.23
C SER A 181 -10.67 5.06 8.93
N LEU A 182 -11.55 6.06 8.82
CA LEU A 182 -12.30 6.33 7.59
C LEU A 182 -11.35 6.71 6.44
N PHE A 183 -10.38 7.60 6.70
CA PHE A 183 -9.40 7.98 5.69
C PHE A 183 -8.47 6.84 5.29
N SER A 184 -8.14 5.94 6.22
CA SER A 184 -7.36 4.74 5.92
C SER A 184 -8.07 3.89 4.86
N ILE A 185 -9.38 3.67 4.99
CA ILE A 185 -10.19 2.94 4.00
C ILE A 185 -10.13 3.62 2.62
N LEU A 186 -10.23 4.96 2.55
CA LEU A 186 -10.06 5.69 1.30
C LEU A 186 -8.65 5.53 0.71
N GLY A 187 -7.63 5.53 1.55
CA GLY A 187 -6.24 5.24 1.16
C GLY A 187 -6.11 3.86 0.53
N TRP A 188 -6.78 2.85 1.08
CA TRP A 188 -6.79 1.50 0.51
C TRP A 188 -7.57 1.40 -0.80
N LEU A 189 -8.63 2.20 -0.99
CA LEU A 189 -9.29 2.34 -2.29
C LEU A 189 -8.35 2.96 -3.34
N SER A 190 -7.44 3.84 -2.94
CA SER A 190 -6.39 4.34 -3.84
C SER A 190 -5.48 3.22 -4.37
N LEU A 191 -5.29 2.15 -3.58
CA LEU A 191 -4.55 0.96 -4.04
C LEU A 191 -5.23 0.28 -5.24
N ILE A 192 -6.57 0.38 -5.36
CA ILE A 192 -7.30 -0.09 -6.55
C ILE A 192 -6.89 0.72 -7.78
N LEU A 193 -6.74 2.04 -7.66
CA LEU A 193 -6.28 2.88 -8.76
C LEU A 193 -4.86 2.46 -9.17
N VAL A 194 -3.96 2.29 -8.19
CA VAL A 194 -2.59 1.80 -8.43
C VAL A 194 -2.62 0.44 -9.12
N PHE A 195 -3.49 -0.48 -8.70
CA PHE A 195 -3.61 -1.79 -9.34
C PHE A 195 -4.18 -1.71 -10.75
N ARG A 196 -5.15 -0.83 -11.00
CA ARG A 196 -5.72 -0.64 -12.34
C ARG A 196 -4.67 -0.05 -13.30
N PHE A 197 -3.88 0.90 -12.82
CA PHE A 197 -2.70 1.38 -13.52
C PHE A 197 -1.72 0.23 -13.81
N TYR A 198 -1.42 -0.61 -12.82
CA TYR A 198 -0.60 -1.81 -13.02
C TYR A 198 -1.13 -2.72 -14.15
N CYS A 199 -2.42 -3.06 -14.15
CA CYS A 199 -3.02 -3.88 -15.20
C CYS A 199 -2.91 -3.22 -16.58
N LEU A 200 -3.20 -1.91 -16.68
CA LEU A 200 -3.08 -1.16 -17.93
C LEU A 200 -1.65 -1.15 -18.47
N TYR A 201 -0.65 -1.02 -17.59
CA TYR A 201 0.76 -1.01 -17.99
C TYR A 201 1.31 -2.39 -18.31
N LYS A 202 0.86 -3.43 -17.60
CA LYS A 202 1.19 -4.81 -17.92
C LYS A 202 0.69 -5.16 -19.32
N ASP A 203 -0.56 -4.86 -19.61
CA ASP A 203 -1.17 -5.09 -20.92
C ASP A 203 -0.43 -4.32 -22.03
N LYS A 204 -0.08 -3.05 -21.78
CA LYS A 204 0.69 -2.25 -22.73
C LYS A 204 2.11 -2.78 -22.97
N ALA A 205 2.76 -3.31 -21.93
CA ALA A 205 4.10 -3.90 -22.04
C ALA A 205 4.10 -5.25 -22.78
N GLU A 206 3.07 -6.08 -22.57
CA GLU A 206 2.88 -7.34 -23.29
C GLU A 206 2.58 -7.08 -24.79
N ASN A 207 1.70 -6.13 -25.10
CA ASN A 207 1.36 -5.73 -26.47
C ASN A 207 2.55 -5.12 -27.25
N MET A 208 3.51 -4.49 -26.58
CA MET A 208 4.74 -3.95 -27.20
C MET A 208 5.78 -5.05 -27.51
N SER A 209 5.69 -6.21 -26.86
CA SER A 209 6.59 -7.35 -27.09
C SER A 209 6.14 -8.26 -28.23
N GLU A 210 4.89 -8.14 -28.67
CA GLU A 210 4.32 -8.91 -29.78
C GLU A 210 4.45 -8.23 -31.15
N THR A 211 4.93 -6.99 -31.24
CA THR A 211 5.30 -6.40 -32.54
C THR A 211 6.66 -6.97 -32.98
N PRO A 212 6.75 -7.80 -34.04
CA PRO A 212 8.02 -8.28 -34.54
C PRO A 212 8.87 -7.11 -35.05
N PRO A 213 10.22 -7.23 -35.04
CA PRO A 213 11.07 -6.23 -35.67
C PRO A 213 10.62 -6.09 -37.12
N ILE A 214 10.18 -4.88 -37.47
CA ILE A 214 9.88 -4.50 -38.85
C ILE A 214 11.19 -4.69 -39.61
N ALA A 215 11.20 -5.66 -40.51
CA ALA A 215 12.28 -5.99 -41.43
C ALA A 215 12.57 -4.82 -42.38
#